data_AF-A0A7V4PDE0-F1
#
_entry.id   AF-A0A7V4PDE0-F1
#
_cell.length_a   1.000
_cell.length_b   1.000
_cell.length_c   1.000
_cell.angle_alpha   90.00
_cell.angle_beta   90.00
_cell.angle_gamma   90.00
#
_symmetry.space_group_name_H-M   'P 1'
#
loop_
_entity.id
_entity.type
_entity.pdbx_description
1 polymer ?
#
loop_
_entity_poly.entity_id
_entity_poly.type
_entity_poly.pdbx_seq_one_letter_code
_entity_poly.pdbx_strand_id
1 'polypeptide(L)'
;MVVVTAPRFLGLNKIESFILEKIAWLEEKINDLKKQGRVSSADERRQAYLKLKKQAQKIVELKTAHFARKYGFFYNRIAIRDQRTRWGSCSSKGNLNYNYKIVLLPENCIDYIIVHELCHLRELNHGPRFWSLLESILPDYLERISELKKFKVLEI
;
A
#
# COMPACT_ATOMS: atom_id res chain seq x y z
N MET A 1 -0.84 -9.37 29.20
CA MET A 1 -1.23 -8.30 30.15
C MET A 1 -2.54 -7.71 29.66
N VAL A 2 -3.63 -7.89 30.41
CA VAL A 2 -4.94 -7.31 30.08
C VAL A 2 -5.07 -6.01 30.86
N VAL A 3 -5.34 -4.91 30.16
CA VAL A 3 -5.58 -3.59 30.78
C VAL A 3 -7.09 -3.37 30.78
N VAL A 4 -7.65 -3.08 31.95
CA VAL A 4 -9.09 -2.83 32.12
C VAL A 4 -9.27 -1.36 32.52
N THR A 5 -10.23 -0.68 31.89
CA THR A 5 -10.58 0.70 32.25
C THR A 5 -11.85 0.71 33.09
N ALA A 6 -11.81 1.36 34.25
CA ALA A 6 -12.94 1.44 35.18
C ALA A 6 -13.13 2.88 35.72
N PRO A 7 -14.36 3.27 36.12
CA PRO A 7 -14.61 4.56 36.76
C PRO A 7 -13.81 4.74 38.06
N ARG A 8 -13.26 5.94 38.29
CA ARG A 8 -12.35 6.25 39.43
C ARG A 8 -12.93 6.00 40.82
N PHE A 9 -14.26 5.96 40.96
CA PHE A 9 -14.94 5.77 42.24
C PHE A 9 -15.26 4.31 42.55
N LEU A 10 -14.94 3.37 41.66
CA LEU A 10 -15.16 1.94 41.89
C LEU A 10 -14.00 1.34 42.69
N GLY A 11 -14.31 0.66 43.79
CA GLY A 11 -13.30 -0.03 44.60
C GLY A 11 -12.69 -1.24 43.87
N LEU A 12 -11.40 -1.52 44.14
CA LEU A 12 -10.64 -2.61 43.51
C LEU A 12 -11.34 -3.97 43.61
N ASN A 13 -11.96 -4.28 44.76
CA ASN A 13 -12.67 -5.55 44.96
C ASN A 13 -13.89 -5.72 44.03
N LYS A 14 -14.56 -4.63 43.65
CA LYS A 14 -15.67 -4.67 42.68
C LYS A 14 -15.16 -4.86 41.25
N ILE A 15 -14.02 -4.26 40.93
CA ILE A 15 -13.35 -4.45 39.63
C ILE A 15 -12.89 -5.91 39.52
N GLU A 16 -12.28 -6.46 40.57
CA GLU A 16 -11.80 -7.84 40.61
C GLU A 16 -12.96 -8.85 40.51
N SER A 17 -14.03 -8.65 41.28
CA SER A 17 -15.25 -9.49 41.19
C SER A 17 -15.86 -9.48 39.78
N PHE A 18 -15.93 -8.31 39.14
CA PHE A 18 -16.41 -8.18 37.76
C PHE A 18 -15.49 -8.91 36.75
N ILE A 19 -14.17 -8.81 36.92
CA ILE A 19 -13.21 -9.53 36.07
C ILE A 19 -13.34 -11.04 36.24
N LEU A 20 -13.49 -11.53 37.48
CA LEU A 20 -13.68 -12.94 37.79
C LEU A 20 -14.98 -13.48 37.19
N GLU A 21 -16.07 -12.72 37.28
CA GLU A 21 -17.36 -13.09 36.67
C GLU A 21 -17.27 -13.21 35.14
N LYS A 22 -16.45 -12.39 34.49
CA LYS A 22 -16.32 -12.33 33.03
C LYS A 22 -15.11 -13.07 32.47
N ILE A 23 -14.34 -13.79 33.30
CA ILE A 23 -13.08 -14.40 32.89
C ILE A 23 -13.29 -15.44 31.78
N ALA A 24 -14.34 -16.26 31.88
CA ALA A 24 -14.69 -17.26 30.88
C ALA A 24 -15.05 -16.61 29.53
N TRP A 25 -15.79 -15.50 29.55
CA TRP A 25 -16.13 -14.74 28.34
C TRP A 25 -14.89 -14.08 27.71
N LEU A 26 -13.97 -13.54 28.53
CA LEU A 26 -12.72 -12.98 28.05
C LEU A 26 -11.84 -14.04 27.39
N GLU A 27 -11.74 -15.23 27.99
CA GLU A 27 -10.99 -16.36 27.44
C GLU A 27 -11.56 -16.83 26.11
N GLU A 28 -12.88 -16.98 26.02
CA GLU A 28 -13.59 -17.30 24.78
C GLU A 28 -13.31 -16.22 23.72
N LYS A 29 -13.45 -14.94 24.06
CA LYS A 29 -13.25 -13.85 23.10
C LYS A 29 -11.81 -13.72 22.65
N ILE A 30 -10.84 -13.93 23.54
CA ILE A 30 -9.41 -13.98 23.20
C ILE A 30 -9.14 -15.18 22.29
N ASN A 31 -9.77 -16.33 22.52
CA ASN A 31 -9.63 -17.51 21.68
C ASN A 31 -10.27 -17.31 20.30
N ASP A 32 -11.42 -16.66 20.24
CA ASP A 32 -12.09 -16.28 18.99
C ASP A 32 -11.26 -15.27 18.21
N LEU A 33 -10.68 -14.26 18.86
CA LEU A 33 -9.75 -13.32 18.22
C LEU A 33 -8.47 -14.02 17.75
N LYS A 34 -7.95 -15.00 18.51
CA LYS A 34 -6.81 -15.83 18.10
C LYS A 34 -7.16 -16.77 16.95
N LYS A 35 -8.39 -17.31 16.90
CA LYS A 35 -8.91 -18.09 15.78
C LYS A 35 -9.07 -17.19 14.56
N GLN A 36 -9.85 -16.12 14.65
CA GLN A 36 -10.09 -15.14 13.57
C GLN A 36 -8.80 -14.49 13.05
N GLY A 37 -7.82 -14.19 13.90
CA GLY A 37 -6.50 -13.70 13.52
C GLY A 37 -5.55 -14.78 12.93
N ARG A 38 -5.87 -16.07 13.11
CA ARG A 38 -5.18 -17.21 12.46
C ARG A 38 -5.92 -17.77 11.24
N VAL A 39 -7.16 -17.36 10.95
CA VAL A 39 -7.98 -17.88 9.82
C VAL A 39 -7.61 -17.21 8.50
N SER A 40 -6.33 -17.23 8.15
CA SER A 40 -6.01 -17.39 6.74
C SER A 40 -4.90 -18.42 6.63
N SER A 41 -5.22 -19.57 6.03
CA SER A 41 -4.22 -20.60 5.76
C SER A 41 -3.05 -19.98 4.97
N ALA A 42 -1.85 -20.55 5.09
CA ALA A 42 -0.71 -20.07 4.29
C ALA A 42 -1.06 -20.06 2.79
N ASP A 43 -1.88 -21.01 2.36
CA ASP A 43 -2.42 -21.11 1.01
C ASP A 43 -3.40 -19.98 0.69
N GLU A 44 -4.34 -19.66 1.56
CA GLU A 44 -5.27 -18.54 1.35
C GLU A 44 -4.55 -17.19 1.24
N ARG A 45 -3.57 -16.92 2.12
CA ARG A 45 -2.74 -15.71 2.03
C ARG A 45 -1.96 -15.66 0.71
N ARG A 46 -1.41 -16.80 0.30
CA ARG A 46 -0.70 -16.93 -0.99
C ARG A 46 -1.65 -16.66 -2.16
N GLN A 47 -2.86 -17.22 -2.15
CA GLN A 47 -3.85 -17.01 -3.20
C GLN A 47 -4.32 -15.54 -3.25
N ALA A 48 -4.56 -14.92 -2.10
CA ALA A 48 -4.90 -13.50 -2.01
C ALA A 48 -3.78 -12.62 -2.59
N TYR A 49 -2.52 -12.90 -2.23
CA TYR A 49 -1.35 -12.23 -2.80
C TYR A 49 -1.28 -12.40 -4.33
N LEU A 50 -1.42 -13.62 -4.84
CA LEU A 50 -1.35 -13.90 -6.28
C LEU A 50 -2.48 -13.19 -7.05
N LYS A 51 -3.68 -13.13 -6.47
CA LYS A 51 -4.82 -12.40 -7.05
C LYS A 51 -4.52 -10.90 -7.16
N LEU A 52 -4.08 -10.27 -6.06
CA LEU A 52 -3.73 -8.84 -6.07
C LEU A 52 -2.56 -8.55 -7.01
N LYS A 53 -1.52 -9.40 -7.01
CA LYS A 53 -0.38 -9.29 -7.93
C LYS A 53 -0.81 -9.31 -9.39
N LYS A 54 -1.73 -10.21 -9.76
CA LYS A 54 -2.25 -10.32 -11.12
C LYS A 54 -3.08 -9.09 -11.51
N GLN A 55 -3.90 -8.57 -10.60
CA GLN A 55 -4.67 -7.34 -10.84
C GLN A 55 -3.74 -6.12 -11.00
N ALA A 56 -2.74 -5.99 -10.12
CA ALA A 56 -1.74 -4.95 -10.20
C ALA A 56 -0.97 -5.01 -11.52
N GLN A 57 -0.52 -6.20 -11.95
CA GLN A 57 0.15 -6.39 -13.25
C GLN A 57 -0.71 -5.84 -14.39
N LYS A 58 -1.99 -6.24 -14.45
CA LYS A 58 -2.91 -5.82 -15.52
C LYS A 58 -3.11 -4.30 -15.56
N ILE A 59 -3.37 -3.68 -14.40
CA ILE A 59 -3.64 -2.24 -14.32
C ILE A 59 -2.38 -1.43 -14.66
N VAL A 60 -1.23 -1.84 -14.10
CA VAL A 60 0.05 -1.18 -14.35
C VAL A 60 0.43 -1.30 -15.82
N GLU A 61 0.40 -2.49 -16.41
CA GLU A 61 0.74 -2.66 -17.84
C GLU A 61 -0.14 -1.79 -18.74
N LEU A 62 -1.45 -1.77 -18.50
CA LEU A 62 -2.41 -0.98 -19.28
C LEU A 62 -2.09 0.52 -19.19
N LYS A 63 -1.96 1.06 -17.96
CA LYS A 63 -1.73 2.48 -17.74
C LYS A 63 -0.33 2.91 -18.15
N THR A 64 0.71 2.12 -17.82
CA THR A 64 2.08 2.40 -18.26
C THR A 64 2.16 2.42 -19.78
N ALA A 65 1.53 1.47 -20.49
CA ALA A 65 1.47 1.50 -21.95
C ALA A 65 0.71 2.73 -22.50
N HIS A 66 -0.39 3.12 -21.86
CA HIS A 66 -1.15 4.32 -22.23
C HIS A 66 -0.29 5.58 -22.15
N PHE A 67 0.30 5.85 -20.98
CA PHE A 67 1.15 7.03 -20.78
C PHE A 67 2.43 6.97 -21.63
N ALA A 68 3.07 5.80 -21.72
CA ALA A 68 4.26 5.64 -22.53
C ALA A 68 4.01 5.95 -24.01
N ARG A 69 2.90 5.45 -24.57
CA ARG A 69 2.50 5.76 -25.95
C ARG A 69 2.17 7.24 -26.13
N LYS A 70 1.39 7.81 -25.22
CA LYS A 70 0.91 9.19 -25.33
C LYS A 70 2.05 10.21 -25.25
N TYR A 71 3.08 9.95 -24.44
CA TYR A 71 4.16 10.89 -24.16
C TYR A 71 5.53 10.45 -24.72
N GLY A 72 5.59 9.33 -25.45
CA GLY A 72 6.79 8.85 -26.14
C GLY A 72 7.87 8.29 -25.23
N PHE A 73 7.49 7.54 -24.19
CA PHE A 73 8.44 6.81 -23.35
C PHE A 73 8.70 5.41 -23.89
N PHE A 74 9.93 4.93 -23.71
CA PHE A 74 10.34 3.57 -24.02
C PHE A 74 10.90 2.92 -22.75
N TYR A 75 10.34 1.77 -22.37
CA TYR A 75 10.78 0.99 -21.21
C TYR A 75 11.07 -0.44 -21.64
N ASN A 76 11.91 -1.14 -20.87
CA ASN A 76 12.33 -2.51 -21.19
C ASN A 76 11.31 -3.55 -20.71
N ARG A 77 11.01 -3.56 -19.41
CA ARG A 77 10.05 -4.50 -18.82
C ARG A 77 9.40 -3.91 -17.58
N ILE A 78 8.25 -4.47 -17.24
CA ILE A 78 7.51 -4.18 -16.01
C ILE A 78 7.57 -5.41 -15.10
N ALA A 79 7.81 -5.22 -13.81
CA ALA A 79 7.74 -6.29 -12.82
C ALA A 79 6.95 -5.88 -11.57
N ILE A 80 6.06 -6.75 -11.11
CA ILE A 80 5.33 -6.55 -9.85
C ILE A 80 6.05 -7.22 -8.68
N ARG A 81 6.33 -6.44 -7.64
CA ARG A 81 7.14 -6.80 -6.47
C ARG A 81 6.36 -6.61 -5.17
N ASP A 82 6.83 -7.25 -4.11
CA ASP A 82 6.40 -6.99 -2.72
C ASP A 82 7.51 -6.22 -2.00
N GLN A 83 7.64 -4.94 -2.35
CA GLN A 83 8.65 -4.07 -1.76
C GLN A 83 8.17 -3.54 -0.40
N ARG A 84 9.09 -3.44 0.55
CA ARG A 84 8.77 -2.96 1.91
C ARG A 84 8.67 -1.45 2.01
N THR A 85 9.39 -0.72 1.16
CA THR A 85 9.61 0.72 1.32
C THR A 85 9.22 1.55 0.12
N ARG A 86 8.90 0.96 -1.04
CA ARG A 86 8.63 1.73 -2.27
C ARG A 86 7.39 1.29 -3.03
N TRP A 87 6.69 2.25 -3.63
CA TRP A 87 5.58 2.03 -4.55
C TRP A 87 6.06 1.65 -5.96
N GLY A 88 7.20 2.19 -6.37
CA GLY A 88 7.82 1.92 -7.65
C GLY A 88 9.34 2.05 -7.62
N SER A 89 9.97 1.71 -8.74
CA SER A 89 11.36 2.09 -9.03
C SER A 89 11.68 1.88 -10.50
N CYS A 90 12.55 2.75 -11.04
CA CYS A 90 13.08 2.65 -12.39
C CYS A 90 14.60 2.43 -12.33
N SER A 91 15.09 1.38 -13.00
CA SER A 91 16.53 1.17 -13.17
C SER A 91 17.08 2.00 -14.34
N SER A 92 18.38 2.31 -14.35
CA SER A 92 19.06 2.95 -15.49
C SER A 92 18.93 2.19 -16.82
N LYS A 93 18.62 0.89 -16.80
CA LYS A 93 18.34 0.07 -17.98
C LYS A 93 16.87 0.13 -18.45
N GLY A 94 16.06 1.03 -17.90
CA GLY A 94 14.64 1.19 -18.24
C GLY A 94 13.72 0.06 -17.76
N ASN A 95 14.11 -0.71 -16.74
CA ASN A 95 13.20 -1.65 -16.07
C ASN A 95 12.37 -0.92 -15.02
N LEU A 96 11.05 -1.08 -15.09
CA LEU A 96 10.11 -0.51 -14.14
C LEU A 96 9.64 -1.60 -13.18
N ASN A 97 9.72 -1.32 -11.88
CA ASN A 97 9.15 -2.17 -10.85
C ASN A 97 8.02 -1.42 -10.15
N TYR A 98 6.96 -2.14 -9.81
CA TYR A 98 5.86 -1.58 -9.03
C TYR A 98 5.47 -2.53 -7.89
N ASN A 99 5.01 -1.95 -6.78
CA ASN A 99 4.49 -2.72 -5.67
C ASN A 99 3.11 -3.29 -5.99
N TYR A 100 2.84 -4.55 -5.68
CA TYR A 100 1.51 -5.15 -5.91
C TYR A 100 0.38 -4.40 -5.18
N LYS A 101 0.69 -3.75 -4.05
CA LYS A 101 -0.28 -2.97 -3.27
C LYS A 101 -0.80 -1.74 -4.01
N ILE A 102 -0.18 -1.36 -5.14
CA ILE A 102 -0.63 -0.22 -5.96
C ILE A 102 -2.10 -0.36 -6.37
N VAL A 103 -2.61 -1.59 -6.53
CA VAL A 103 -4.02 -1.86 -6.87
C VAL A 103 -5.01 -1.49 -5.76
N LEU A 104 -4.52 -1.22 -4.55
CA LEU A 104 -5.33 -0.80 -3.42
C LEU A 104 -5.44 0.73 -3.30
N LEU A 105 -4.76 1.47 -4.18
CA LEU A 105 -4.76 2.92 -4.19
C LEU A 105 -5.90 3.46 -5.07
N PRO A 106 -6.37 4.69 -4.79
CA PRO A 106 -7.21 5.45 -5.72
C PRO A 106 -6.55 5.59 -7.09
N GLU A 107 -7.35 5.60 -8.16
CA GLU A 107 -6.88 5.63 -9.56
C GLU A 107 -5.89 6.76 -9.84
N ASN A 108 -6.12 7.95 -9.28
CA ASN A 108 -5.25 9.11 -9.48
C ASN A 108 -3.86 8.95 -8.81
N CYS A 109 -3.80 8.25 -7.67
CA CYS A 109 -2.56 7.86 -7.02
C CYS A 109 -1.78 6.83 -7.85
N ILE A 110 -2.49 5.87 -8.46
CA ILE A 110 -1.89 4.88 -9.37
C ILE A 110 -1.25 5.59 -10.57
N ASP A 111 -1.98 6.50 -11.21
CA ASP A 111 -1.49 7.29 -12.34
C ASP A 111 -0.23 8.07 -11.97
N TYR A 112 -0.23 8.71 -10.80
CA TYR A 112 0.93 9.46 -10.30
C TYR A 112 2.18 8.57 -10.17
N ILE A 113 2.07 7.41 -9.51
CA ILE A 113 3.19 6.47 -9.38
C ILE A 113 3.67 6.01 -10.75
N ILE A 114 2.76 5.67 -11.67
CA ILE A 114 3.13 5.21 -13.01
C ILE A 114 3.87 6.28 -13.80
N VAL A 115 3.35 7.50 -13.83
CA VAL A 115 3.98 8.61 -14.54
C VAL A 115 5.31 8.99 -13.90
N HIS A 116 5.42 8.93 -12.57
CA HIS A 116 6.67 9.16 -11.85
C HIS A 116 7.78 8.21 -12.32
N GLU A 117 7.50 6.90 -12.37
CA GLU A 117 8.47 5.91 -12.84
C GLU A 117 8.81 6.06 -14.33
N LEU A 118 7.85 6.51 -15.15
CA LEU A 118 8.09 6.83 -16.55
C LEU A 118 9.00 8.06 -16.70
N CYS A 119 8.82 9.09 -15.87
CA CYS A 119 9.68 10.29 -15.89
C CYS A 119 11.14 9.93 -15.62
N HIS A 120 11.39 8.92 -14.76
CA HIS A 120 12.73 8.39 -14.52
C HIS A 120 13.44 7.80 -15.75
N LEU A 121 12.71 7.44 -16.81
CA LEU A 121 13.33 6.99 -18.06
C LEU A 121 14.08 8.11 -18.80
N ARG A 122 13.77 9.38 -18.49
CA ARG A 122 14.43 10.56 -19.07
C ARG A 122 15.25 11.32 -18.04
N GLU A 123 14.77 11.41 -16.80
CA GLU A 123 15.41 12.16 -15.72
C GLU A 123 15.57 11.28 -14.47
N LEU A 124 16.78 10.73 -14.27
CA LEU A 124 17.05 9.78 -13.19
C LEU A 124 16.97 10.39 -11.77
N ASN A 125 17.05 11.71 -11.66
CA ASN A 125 17.02 12.44 -10.39
C ASN A 125 15.83 13.40 -10.35
N HIS A 126 15.26 13.63 -9.17
CA HIS A 126 14.14 14.57 -8.91
C HIS A 126 14.55 16.05 -8.95
N GLY A 127 15.35 16.45 -9.94
CA GLY A 127 15.72 17.84 -10.17
C GLY A 127 14.63 18.63 -10.90
N PRO A 128 14.86 19.93 -11.22
CA PRO A 128 13.86 20.77 -11.87
C PRO A 128 13.29 20.18 -13.17
N ARG A 129 14.13 19.57 -14.01
CA ARG A 129 13.69 18.93 -15.26
C ARG A 129 12.74 17.76 -15.04
N PHE A 130 12.93 16.99 -13.97
CA PHE A 130 12.02 15.90 -13.62
C PHE A 130 10.64 16.46 -13.27
N TRP A 131 10.58 17.48 -12.42
CA TRP A 131 9.31 18.07 -11.99
C TRP A 131 8.58 18.76 -13.13
N SER A 132 9.30 19.48 -14.00
CA SER A 132 8.71 20.07 -15.21
C SER A 132 8.15 19.01 -16.16
N LEU A 133 8.85 17.87 -16.33
CA LEU A 133 8.35 16.76 -17.13
C LEU A 133 7.09 16.15 -16.51
N LEU A 134 7.10 15.89 -15.20
CA LEU A 134 5.97 15.33 -14.48
C LEU A 134 4.74 16.23 -14.56
N GLU A 135 4.90 17.53 -14.30
CA GLU A 135 3.84 18.55 -14.36
C GLU A 135 3.25 18.66 -15.78
N SER A 136 4.09 18.55 -16.82
CA SER A 136 3.60 18.56 -18.22
C SER A 136 2.69 17.38 -18.56
N ILE A 137 2.77 16.29 -17.79
CA ILE A 137 1.97 15.07 -17.98
C ILE A 137 0.77 15.06 -17.04
N LEU A 138 0.99 15.42 -15.78
CA LEU A 138 0.00 15.50 -14.70
C LEU A 138 0.08 16.90 -14.06
N PRO A 139 -0.66 17.89 -14.59
CA PRO A 139 -0.66 19.25 -14.03
C PRO A 139 -1.13 19.30 -12.56
N ASP A 140 -1.94 18.32 -12.16
CA ASP A 140 -2.48 18.13 -10.80
C ASP A 140 -1.62 17.18 -9.93
N TYR A 141 -0.32 17.06 -10.23
CA TYR A 141 0.54 16.10 -9.52
C TYR A 141 0.68 16.41 -8.02
N LEU A 142 0.58 17.68 -7.62
CA LEU A 142 0.68 18.09 -6.22
C LEU A 142 -0.52 17.59 -5.40
N GLU A 143 -1.73 17.68 -5.95
CA GLU A 143 -2.93 17.12 -5.32
C GLU A 143 -2.81 15.60 -5.20
N ARG A 144 -2.34 14.93 -6.25
CA ARG A 144 -2.13 13.46 -6.25
C ARG A 144 -1.09 13.03 -5.21
N ILE A 145 0.00 13.78 -5.05
CA ILE A 145 0.99 13.53 -3.98
C ILE A 145 0.34 13.69 -2.61
N SER A 146 -0.44 14.76 -2.41
CA SER A 146 -1.13 15.02 -1.15
C SER A 146 -2.08 13.88 -0.78
N GLU A 147 -2.80 13.33 -1.77
CA GLU A 147 -3.65 12.17 -1.58
C GLU A 147 -2.83 10.91 -1.28
N LEU A 148 -1.77 10.64 -2.04
CA LEU A 148 -0.93 9.47 -1.83
C LEU A 148 -0.29 9.45 -0.43
N LYS A 149 0.09 10.61 0.11
CA LYS A 149 0.65 10.75 1.46
C LYS A 149 -0.29 10.24 2.56
N LYS A 150 -1.61 10.15 2.32
CA LYS A 150 -2.57 9.57 3.27
C LYS A 150 -2.35 8.07 3.46
N PHE A 151 -1.76 7.40 2.48
CA PHE A 151 -1.49 5.96 2.47
C PHE A 151 -0.09 5.63 3.01
N LYS A 152 0.46 6.44 3.94
CA LYS A 152 1.80 6.41 4.59
C LYS A 152 2.42 5.00 4.76
N VAL A 153 2.88 4.37 3.68
CA VAL A 153 3.46 3.02 3.76
C VAL A 153 4.71 2.90 2.89
N LEU A 154 4.86 3.68 1.81
CA LEU A 154 5.96 3.51 0.86
C LEU A 154 6.40 4.85 0.24
N GLU A 155 7.70 5.01 0.05
CA GLU A 155 8.36 6.08 -0.70
C GLU A 155 8.18 5.88 -2.22
N ILE A 156 8.44 6.92 -2.99
CA ILE A 156 8.62 6.84 -4.44
C ILE A 156 10.02 7.38 -4.71
#